data_AF-A0A965D772-F1
#
_entry.id   AF-A0A965D772-F1
#
_cell.length_a   1.000
_cell.length_b   1.000
_cell.length_c   1.000
_cell.angle_alpha   90.00
_cell.angle_beta   90.00
_cell.angle_gamma   90.00
#
_symmetry.space_group_name_H-M   'P 1'
#
loop_
_entity.id
_entity.type
_entity.pdbx_description
1 polymer ?
#
loop_
_entity_poly.entity_id
_entity_poly.type
_entity_poly.pdbx_seq_one_letter_code
_entity_poly.pdbx_strand_id
1 'polypeptide(L)' 'MSVITHVHELQKKHEALSSKIEEAQRSPSTDDLYISDLKKQKLRLKEKITQLSS' A
#
# COMPACT_ATOMS: atom_id res chain seq x y z
N MET A 1 10.77 9.05 -18.95
CA MET A 1 10.28 8.02 -18.00
C MET A 1 8.81 7.76 -18.31
N SER A 2 8.42 6.50 -18.46
CA SER A 2 7.08 6.13 -18.94
C SER A 2 6.10 5.99 -17.78
N VAL A 3 4.84 6.38 -17.96
CA VAL A 3 3.75 6.24 -16.97
C VAL A 3 3.65 4.80 -16.47
N ILE A 4 3.96 3.84 -17.34
CA ILE A 4 4.01 2.40 -17.07
C ILE A 4 5.01 2.06 -15.94
N THR A 5 6.20 2.67 -15.94
CA THR A 5 7.21 2.44 -14.90
C THR A 5 6.71 2.96 -13.55
N HIS A 6 6.05 4.13 -13.54
CA HIS A 6 5.52 4.70 -12.32
C HIS A 6 4.37 3.86 -11.73
N VAL A 7 3.46 3.37 -12.56
CA VAL A 7 2.38 2.45 -12.15
C VAL A 7 2.96 1.16 -11.57
N HIS A 8 3.99 0.59 -12.20
CA HIS A 8 4.63 -0.64 -11.72
C HIS A 8 5.30 -0.47 -10.36
N GLU A 9 5.98 0.67 -10.13
CA GLU A 9 6.54 1.00 -8.81
C GLU A 9 5.46 1.18 -7.74
N LEU A 10 4.35 1.85 -8.08
CA LEU A 10 3.23 2.03 -7.15
C LEU A 10 2.59 0.68 -6.80
N GLN A 11 2.45 -0.23 -7.76
CA GLN A 11 1.96 -1.59 -7.51
C GLN A 11 2.87 -2.36 -6.55
N LYS A 12 4.19 -2.33 -6.75
CA LYS A 12 5.15 -2.94 -5.81
C LYS A 12 5.03 -2.36 -4.40
N LYS A 13 4.89 -1.04 -4.27
CA LYS A 13 4.68 -0.38 -2.96
C LYS A 13 3.37 -0.81 -2.30
N HIS A 14 2.30 -0.94 -3.09
CA HIS A 14 1.01 -1.40 -2.60
C HIS A 14 1.06 -2.85 -2.09
N GLU A 15 1.77 -3.73 -2.80
CA GLU A 15 1.98 -5.13 -2.39
C GLU A 15 2.82 -5.24 -1.10
N ALA A 16 3.90 -4.46 -1.01
CA ALA A 16 4.72 -4.37 0.20
C ALA A 16 3.92 -3.88 1.41
N LEU A 17 3.04 -2.88 1.24
CA LEU A 17 2.15 -2.42 2.31
C LEU A 17 1.15 -3.49 2.73
N SER A 18 0.65 -4.31 1.79
CA SER A 18 -0.21 -5.44 2.13
C SER A 18 0.50 -6.45 3.02
N SER A 19 1.74 -6.81 2.67
CA SER A 19 2.55 -7.74 3.47
C SER A 19 2.83 -7.17 4.86
N LYS A 20 3.17 -5.88 4.96
CA LYS A 20 3.37 -5.21 6.25
C LYS A 20 2.11 -5.19 7.11
N ILE A 21 0.94 -4.97 6.53
CA ILE A 21 -0.34 -5.00 7.26
C ILE A 21 -0.58 -6.40 7.82
N GLU A 22 -0.35 -7.45 7.03
CA GLU A 22 -0.54 -8.83 7.49
C GLU A 22 0.43 -9.23 8.61
N GLU A 23 1.69 -8.81 8.51
CA GLU A 23 2.69 -9.02 9.56
C GLU A 23 2.33 -8.27 10.84
N ALA A 24 1.96 -7.00 10.68
CA ALA A 24 1.51 -6.13 11.77
C ALA A 24 0.26 -6.71 12.47
N GLN A 25 -0.71 -7.22 11.71
CA GLN A 25 -1.93 -7.85 12.25
C GLN A 25 -1.66 -9.19 12.95
N ARG A 26 -0.60 -9.91 12.59
CA ARG A 26 -0.20 -11.16 13.26
C ARG A 26 0.52 -10.93 14.59
N SER A 27 1.10 -9.75 14.77
CA SER A 27 1.79 -9.41 16.01
C SER A 27 0.81 -8.81 17.03
N PRO A 28 0.60 -9.45 18.20
CA PRO A 28 -0.35 -9.01 19.22
C PRO A 28 0.08 -7.72 19.94
N SER A 29 1.31 -7.26 19.75
CA SER A 29 1.83 -6.00 20.31
C SER A 29 1.79 -4.84 19.32
N THR A 30 1.25 -5.05 18.14
CA THR A 30 1.13 -3.99 17.13
C THR A 30 -0.02 -3.06 17.47
N ASP A 31 0.24 -1.77 17.40
CA ASP A 31 -0.77 -0.73 17.57
C ASP A 31 -1.81 -0.74 16.44
N ASP A 32 -3.10 -0.76 16.78
CA ASP A 32 -4.21 -0.67 15.83
C ASP A 32 -4.18 0.63 15.01
N LEU A 33 -3.62 1.71 15.58
CA LEU A 33 -3.40 2.97 14.87
C LEU A 33 -2.38 2.80 13.74
N TYR A 34 -1.32 2.01 13.97
CA TYR A 34 -0.31 1.72 12.96
C TYR A 34 -0.90 0.89 11.80
N ILE A 35 -1.70 -0.13 12.11
CA ILE A 35 -2.41 -0.93 11.09
C ILE A 35 -3.37 -0.05 10.29
N SER A 36 -4.09 0.86 10.96
CA SER A 36 -5.00 1.79 10.31
C SER A 36 -4.29 2.78 9.38
N ASP A 37 -3.11 3.27 9.78
CA ASP A 37 -2.30 4.15 8.93
C ASP A 37 -1.78 3.41 7.69
N LEU A 38 -1.27 2.19 7.85
CA LEU A 38 -0.82 1.36 6.73
C LEU A 38 -1.96 1.07 5.74
N LYS A 39 -3.17 0.79 6.23
CA LYS A 39 -4.37 0.61 5.40
C LYS A 39 -4.74 1.88 4.63
N LYS A 40 -4.64 3.06 5.26
CA LYS A 40 -4.85 4.36 4.58
C LYS A 40 -3.82 4.61 3.49
N GLN A 41 -2.55 4.31 3.76
CA GLN A 41 -1.48 4.43 2.76
C GLN A 41 -1.73 3.48 1.58
N LYS A 42 -2.13 2.24 1.84
CA LYS A 42 -2.50 1.25 0.82
C LYS A 42 -3.67 1.75 -0.05
N LEU A 43 -4.70 2.33 0.56
CA LEU A 43 -5.84 2.91 -0.17
C LEU A 43 -5.41 4.05 -1.10
N ARG A 44 -4.60 5.00 -0.61
CA ARG A 44 -4.09 6.12 -1.41
C ARG A 44 -3.28 5.66 -2.62
N LEU A 45 -2.44 4.63 -2.45
CA LEU A 45 -1.70 4.06 -3.57
C LEU A 45 -2.63 3.40 -4.60
N LYS A 46 -3.66 2.69 -4.14
CA LYS A 46 -4.66 2.09 -5.03
C LYS A 46 -5.35 3.17 -5.87
N GLU A 47 -5.83 4.25 -5.24
CA GLU A 47 -6.46 5.38 -5.94
C GLU A 47 -5.51 6.01 -6.96
N LYS A 48 -4.24 6.23 -6.58
CA LYS A 48 -3.23 6.79 -7.48
C LYS A 48 -2.91 5.87 -8.66
N ILE A 49 -2.86 4.55 -8.45
CA ILE A 49 -2.70 3.57 -9.53
C ILE A 49 -3.89 3.62 -10.48
N THR A 50 -5.11 3.65 -9.94
CA THR A 50 -6.35 3.73 -10.74
C THR A 50 -6.37 5.02 -11.57
N GLN A 51 -6.01 6.16 -10.98
CA GLN A 51 -5.94 7.45 -11.66
C GLN A 51 -4.88 7.50 -12.78
N LEU A 52 -3.78 6.76 -12.64
CA LEU A 52 -2.71 6.70 -13.64
C LEU A 52 -2.94 5.64 -14.70
N SER A 53 -3.86 4.70 -14.45
CA SER A 53 -4.19 3.61 -15.37
C SER A 53 -5.45 3.89 -16.20
N SER A 54 -6.17 4.98 -15.87
CA SER A 54 -7.30 5.56 -16.62
C SER A 54 -6.81 6.59 -17.64
#